data_AF-A0A840YGT6-F1
#
_entry.id   AF-A0A840YGT6-F1
#
_cell.length_a   1.000
_cell.length_b   1.000
_cell.length_c   1.000
_cell.angle_alpha   90.00
_cell.angle_beta   90.00
_cell.angle_gamma   90.00
#
_symmetry.space_group_name_H-M   'P 1'
#
loop_
_entity.id
_entity.type
_entity.pdbx_description
1 polymer ?
#
loop_
_entity_poly.entity_id
_entity_poly.type
_entity_poly.pdbx_seq_one_letter_code
_entity_poly.pdbx_strand_id
1 'polypeptide(L)'
;MDIKKLLGLRPKAQTAEAIRAAIAAAEEGRSAALVRIAELEAGRGNLLLNGEVRAVENGERDLAEARAEAERCEVVATALRPTLEQAINREKAEEMARLRDEVVSLSAAFVTFWREKYPALATQIRDGAMLEARAVQKLNELAEMTVMHPAAQAVGDISLPPQPADLIFPGDPSNAGGGVTSRISMPHPDGRIDAVGSPRAFLPLPRGGH
;
A
#
# COMPACT_ATOMS: atom_id res chain seq x y z
N MET A 1 18.62 -34.75 18.56
CA MET A 1 19.23 -33.68 17.71
C MET A 1 20.33 -32.98 18.48
N ASP A 2 21.39 -32.56 17.78
CA ASP A 2 22.48 -31.79 18.36
C ASP A 2 21.97 -30.40 18.80
N ILE A 3 22.27 -29.99 20.04
CA ILE A 3 21.98 -28.65 20.58
C ILE A 3 22.44 -27.55 19.62
N LYS A 4 23.51 -27.78 18.86
CA LYS A 4 23.98 -26.85 17.83
C LYS A 4 22.95 -26.55 16.74
N LYS A 5 22.13 -27.53 16.34
CA LYS A 5 21.07 -27.33 15.35
C LYS A 5 19.92 -26.47 15.90
N LEU A 6 19.54 -26.65 17.17
CA LEU A 6 18.57 -25.78 17.85
C LEU A 6 19.12 -24.36 18.03
N LEU A 7 20.39 -24.21 18.39
CA LEU A 7 21.04 -22.90 18.45
C LEU A 7 21.12 -22.23 17.09
N GLY A 8 21.22 -23.02 16.01
CA GLY A 8 21.17 -22.54 14.63
C GLY A 8 19.79 -21.99 14.21
N LEU A 9 18.71 -22.40 14.89
CA LEU A 9 17.36 -21.85 14.67
C LEU A 9 17.17 -20.48 15.33
N ARG A 10 18.11 -20.02 16.15
CA ARG A 10 18.01 -18.67 16.74
C ARG A 10 18.30 -17.63 15.65
N PRO A 11 17.35 -16.74 15.33
CA PRO A 11 17.57 -15.74 14.29
C PRO A 11 18.69 -14.78 14.73
N LYS A 12 19.69 -14.59 13.85
CA LYS A 12 20.84 -13.70 14.09
C LYS A 12 20.44 -12.23 13.99
N ALA A 13 19.48 -11.92 13.11
CA ALA A 13 18.86 -10.61 12.96
C ALA A 13 17.44 -10.65 13.57
N GLN A 14 17.03 -9.59 14.27
CA GLN A 14 15.68 -9.47 14.86
C GLN A 14 14.65 -8.87 13.90
N THR A 15 14.87 -9.00 12.59
CA THR A 15 13.92 -8.61 11.54
C THR A 15 12.76 -9.61 11.47
N ALA A 16 11.57 -9.17 11.07
CA ALA A 16 10.42 -10.06 10.95
C ALA A 16 10.67 -11.22 9.98
N GLU A 17 11.36 -10.97 8.86
CA GLU A 17 11.71 -11.99 7.87
C GLU A 17 12.59 -13.11 8.46
N ALA A 18 13.69 -12.76 9.13
CA ALA A 18 14.58 -13.74 9.76
C ALA A 18 13.87 -14.57 10.84
N ILE A 19 12.96 -13.95 11.61
CA ILE A 19 12.18 -14.68 12.64
C ILE A 19 11.16 -15.62 11.97
N ARG A 20 10.50 -15.22 10.88
CA ARG A 20 9.62 -16.10 10.10
C ARG A 20 10.37 -17.31 9.55
N ALA A 21 11.56 -17.10 8.98
CA ALA A 21 12.40 -18.18 8.46
C ALA A 21 12.79 -19.17 9.57
N ALA A 22 13.15 -18.67 10.75
CA ALA A 22 13.45 -19.51 11.91
C ALA A 22 12.25 -20.33 12.40
N ILE A 23 11.05 -19.73 12.44
CA ILE A 23 9.81 -20.45 12.79
C ILE A 23 9.53 -21.54 11.75
N ALA A 24 9.61 -21.22 10.46
CA ALA A 24 9.37 -22.19 9.39
C ALA A 24 10.33 -23.39 9.47
N ALA A 25 11.62 -23.13 9.71
CA ALA A 25 12.61 -24.20 9.89
C ALA A 25 12.34 -25.06 11.14
N ALA A 26 11.85 -24.47 12.23
CA ALA A 26 11.43 -25.22 13.41
C ALA A 26 10.17 -26.07 13.15
N GLU A 27 9.19 -25.54 12.43
CA GLU A 27 7.97 -26.27 12.06
C GLU A 27 8.26 -27.43 11.09
N GLU A 28 9.18 -27.23 10.14
CA GLU A 28 9.69 -28.29 9.26
C GLU A 28 10.41 -29.39 10.06
N GLY A 29 11.30 -29.01 10.99
CA GLY A 29 11.98 -29.93 11.89
C GLY A 29 11.02 -30.74 12.76
N ARG A 30 9.97 -30.10 13.28
CA ARG A 30 8.90 -30.78 14.03
C ARG A 30 8.17 -31.79 13.16
N SER A 31 7.83 -31.41 11.93
CA SER A 31 7.10 -32.27 10.99
C SER A 31 7.93 -33.52 10.63
N ALA A 32 9.23 -33.34 10.36
CA ALA A 32 10.15 -34.44 10.12
C ALA A 32 10.29 -35.38 11.34
N ALA A 33 10.34 -34.81 12.55
CA ALA A 33 10.39 -35.61 13.78
C ALA A 33 9.10 -36.42 14.00
N LEU A 34 7.92 -35.84 13.71
CA LEU A 34 6.63 -36.52 13.79
C LEU A 34 6.53 -37.68 12.79
N VAL A 35 7.02 -37.51 11.56
CA VAL A 35 7.09 -38.59 10.56
C VAL A 35 7.96 -39.73 11.09
N ARG A 36 9.15 -39.41 11.62
CA ARG A 36 10.05 -40.41 12.20
C ARG A 36 9.43 -41.15 13.41
N ILE A 37 8.68 -40.44 14.26
CA ILE A 37 7.92 -41.06 15.36
C ILE A 37 6.93 -42.09 14.81
N ALA A 38 6.15 -41.71 13.79
CA ALA A 38 5.17 -42.61 13.18
C ALA A 38 5.83 -43.86 12.55
N GLU A 39 6.97 -43.70 11.89
CA GLU A 39 7.75 -44.82 11.33
C GLU A 39 8.26 -45.76 12.44
N LEU A 40 8.84 -45.21 13.51
CA LEU A 40 9.33 -45.99 14.65
C LEU A 40 8.20 -46.71 15.38
N GLU A 41 7.05 -46.05 15.57
CA GLU A 41 5.87 -46.64 16.20
C GLU A 41 5.27 -47.77 15.35
N ALA A 42 5.22 -47.60 14.03
CA ALA A 42 4.77 -48.65 13.11
C ALA A 42 5.67 -49.90 13.17
N GLY A 43 7.00 -49.71 13.28
CA GLY A 43 7.96 -50.81 13.40
C GLY A 43 8.05 -51.43 14.80
N ARG A 44 7.54 -50.74 15.83
CA ARG A 44 7.73 -51.09 17.24
C ARG A 44 7.20 -52.47 17.61
N GLY A 45 6.00 -52.84 17.13
CA GLY A 45 5.40 -54.14 17.45
C GLY A 45 6.25 -55.31 16.98
N ASN A 46 6.78 -55.23 15.75
CA ASN A 46 7.68 -56.25 15.23
C ASN A 46 9.01 -56.30 15.99
N LEU A 47 9.56 -55.12 16.33
CA LEU A 47 10.81 -55.02 17.10
C LEU A 47 10.67 -55.66 18.49
N LEU A 48 9.55 -55.46 19.17
CA LEU A 48 9.29 -56.02 20.51
C LEU A 48 9.10 -57.54 20.50
N LEU A 49 8.50 -58.10 19.44
CA LEU A 49 8.21 -59.54 19.34
C LEU A 49 9.40 -60.34 18.83
N ASN A 50 10.15 -59.78 17.88
CA ASN A 50 11.17 -60.52 17.11
C ASN A 50 12.59 -59.96 17.26
N GLY A 51 12.75 -58.79 17.89
CA GLY A 51 14.05 -58.13 18.04
C GLY A 51 14.85 -58.64 19.23
N GLU A 52 16.18 -58.54 19.12
CA GLU A 52 17.07 -58.74 20.26
C GLU A 52 16.88 -57.62 21.31
N VAL A 53 17.17 -57.92 22.58
CA VAL A 53 17.03 -56.96 23.70
C VAL A 53 17.70 -55.61 23.40
N ARG A 54 18.94 -55.63 22.86
CA ARG A 54 19.66 -54.41 22.49
C ARG A 54 18.98 -53.62 21.37
N ALA A 55 18.35 -54.30 20.42
CA ALA A 55 17.64 -53.65 19.32
C ALA A 55 16.37 -52.96 19.84
N VAL A 56 15.66 -53.59 20.78
CA VAL A 56 14.51 -53.00 21.47
C VAL A 56 14.92 -51.76 22.26
N GLU A 57 15.98 -51.85 23.08
CA GLU A 57 16.51 -50.72 23.85
C GLU A 57 16.88 -49.53 22.96
N ASN A 58 17.57 -49.80 21.84
CA ASN A 58 17.92 -48.75 20.87
C ASN A 58 16.69 -48.15 20.19
N GLY A 59 15.70 -48.96 19.81
CA GLY A 59 14.47 -48.47 19.19
C GLY A 59 13.63 -47.58 20.11
N GLU A 60 13.49 -47.96 21.39
CA GLU A 60 12.81 -47.13 22.39
C GLU A 60 13.57 -45.83 22.67
N ARG A 61 14.91 -45.89 22.69
CA ARG A 61 15.75 -44.69 22.81
C ARG A 61 15.58 -43.75 21.62
N ASP A 62 15.58 -44.28 20.40
CA ASP A 62 15.38 -43.50 19.18
C ASP A 62 13.98 -42.86 19.15
N LEU A 63 12.95 -43.58 19.60
CA LEU A 63 11.59 -43.07 19.71
C LEU A 63 11.51 -41.93 20.74
N ALA A 64 12.12 -42.10 21.91
CA ALA A 64 12.19 -41.06 22.93
C ALA A 64 12.96 -39.82 22.43
N GLU A 65 14.06 -40.02 21.69
CA GLU A 65 14.81 -38.90 21.11
C GLU A 65 14.00 -38.15 20.04
N ALA A 66 13.27 -38.86 19.18
CA ALA A 66 12.42 -38.26 18.16
C ALA A 66 11.26 -37.46 18.79
N ARG A 67 10.64 -37.96 19.86
CA ARG A 67 9.61 -37.23 20.63
C ARG A 67 10.16 -35.96 21.27
N ALA A 68 11.30 -36.08 21.97
CA ALA A 68 11.96 -34.93 22.56
C ALA A 68 12.37 -33.90 21.50
N GLU A 69 12.66 -34.36 20.27
CA GLU A 69 12.97 -33.48 19.16
C GLU A 69 11.77 -32.69 18.65
N ALA A 70 10.64 -33.36 18.44
CA ALA A 70 9.40 -32.68 18.06
C ALA A 70 9.01 -31.60 19.09
N GLU A 71 9.13 -31.93 20.39
CA GLU A 71 8.84 -31.01 21.48
C GLU A 71 9.79 -29.80 21.50
N ARG A 72 11.10 -30.01 21.34
CA ARG A 72 12.08 -28.90 21.29
C ARG A 72 11.79 -27.94 20.13
N CYS A 73 11.49 -28.47 18.95
CA CYS A 73 11.11 -27.66 17.78
C CYS A 73 9.81 -26.86 18.04
N GLU A 74 8.82 -27.47 18.69
CA GLU A 74 7.56 -26.81 19.06
C GLU A 74 7.77 -25.67 20.06
N VAL A 75 8.60 -25.89 21.09
CA VAL A 75 8.95 -24.86 22.08
C VAL A 75 9.65 -23.68 21.41
N VAL A 76 10.59 -23.94 20.49
CA VAL A 76 11.29 -22.88 19.75
C VAL A 76 10.32 -22.08 18.88
N ALA A 77 9.48 -22.74 18.09
CA ALA A 77 8.49 -22.06 17.25
C ALA A 77 7.53 -21.20 18.09
N THR A 78 7.05 -21.73 19.22
CA THR A 78 6.15 -21.02 20.13
C THR A 78 6.82 -19.81 20.78
N ALA A 79 8.07 -19.93 21.22
CA ALA A 79 8.83 -18.84 21.81
C ALA A 79 9.15 -17.71 20.81
N LEU A 80 9.29 -18.03 19.52
CA LEU A 80 9.59 -17.04 18.48
C LEU A 80 8.36 -16.24 18.03
N ARG A 81 7.15 -16.77 18.17
CA ARG A 81 5.90 -16.10 17.72
C ARG A 81 5.68 -14.71 18.35
N PRO A 82 5.79 -14.51 19.68
CA PRO A 82 5.70 -13.16 20.27
C PRO A 82 6.79 -12.22 19.76
N THR A 83 7.99 -12.75 19.52
CA THR A 83 9.12 -11.96 19.01
C THR A 83 8.86 -11.51 17.57
N LEU A 84 8.23 -12.35 16.75
CA LEU A 84 7.80 -11.99 15.40
C LEU A 84 6.78 -10.85 15.42
N GLU A 85 5.77 -10.94 16.28
CA GLU A 85 4.76 -9.90 16.41
C GLU A 85 5.39 -8.55 16.81
N GLN A 86 6.33 -8.57 17.76
CA GLN A 86 7.08 -7.37 18.15
C GLN A 86 7.90 -6.81 16.98
N ALA A 87 8.58 -7.65 16.20
CA ALA A 87 9.37 -7.20 15.05
C ALA A 87 8.48 -6.56 13.97
N ILE A 88 7.34 -7.17 13.65
CA ILE A 88 6.35 -6.61 12.71
C ILE A 88 5.84 -5.25 13.18
N ASN A 89 5.55 -5.12 14.48
CA ASN A 89 5.05 -3.86 15.04
C ASN A 89 6.12 -2.75 15.00
N ARG A 90 7.40 -3.09 15.21
CA ARG A 90 8.52 -2.13 15.05
C ARG A 90 8.65 -1.69 13.60
N GLU A 91 8.68 -2.62 12.65
CA GLU A 91 8.77 -2.31 11.21
C GLU A 91 7.63 -1.40 10.75
N LYS A 92 6.38 -1.71 11.15
CA LYS A 92 5.21 -0.86 10.87
C LYS A 92 5.32 0.52 11.51
N ALA A 93 5.81 0.61 12.75
CA ALA A 93 5.97 1.88 13.43
C ALA A 93 7.02 2.76 12.73
N GLU A 94 8.12 2.17 12.27
CA GLU A 94 9.16 2.84 11.49
C GLU A 94 8.64 3.31 10.14
N GLU A 95 7.87 2.48 9.43
CA GLU A 95 7.24 2.84 8.16
C GLU A 95 6.25 4.00 8.33
N MET A 96 5.38 3.93 9.34
CA MET A 96 4.42 4.98 9.66
C MET A 96 5.12 6.29 10.06
N ALA A 97 6.25 6.22 10.76
CA ALA A 97 7.06 7.40 11.09
C ALA A 97 7.62 8.05 9.82
N ARG A 98 8.17 7.26 8.89
CA ARG A 98 8.68 7.78 7.60
C ARG A 98 7.58 8.45 6.77
N LEU A 99 6.42 7.79 6.64
CA LEU A 99 5.27 8.36 5.92
C LEU A 99 4.78 9.65 6.58
N ARG A 100 4.75 9.70 7.91
CA ARG A 100 4.38 10.92 8.65
C ARG A 100 5.35 12.06 8.34
N ASP A 101 6.65 11.82 8.40
CA ASP A 101 7.67 12.84 8.13
C ASP A 101 7.59 13.34 6.67
N GLU A 102 7.33 12.44 5.72
CA GLU A 102 7.09 12.78 4.32
C GLU A 102 5.84 13.65 4.15
N VAL A 103 4.71 13.28 4.77
CA VAL A 103 3.48 14.07 4.74
C VAL A 103 3.71 15.46 5.32
N VAL A 104 4.44 15.57 6.44
CA VAL A 104 4.78 16.87 7.06
C VAL A 104 5.63 17.71 6.10
N SER A 105 6.65 17.11 5.48
CA SER A 105 7.52 17.78 4.51
C SER A 105 6.74 18.29 3.29
N LEU A 106 5.90 17.45 2.68
CA LEU A 106 5.06 17.80 1.54
C LEU A 106 4.03 18.88 1.89
N SER A 107 3.42 18.79 3.08
CA SER A 107 2.47 19.80 3.56
C SER A 107 3.16 21.16 3.74
N ALA A 108 4.36 21.17 4.29
CA ALA A 108 5.15 22.40 4.44
C ALA A 108 5.52 22.99 3.07
N ALA A 109 6.00 22.16 2.13
CA ALA A 109 6.33 22.57 0.78
C ALA A 109 5.11 23.15 0.04
N PHE A 110 3.93 22.54 0.21
CA PHE A 110 2.69 23.04 -0.36
C PHE A 110 2.31 24.41 0.21
N VAL A 111 2.38 24.60 1.52
CA VAL A 111 2.09 25.89 2.16
C VAL A 111 3.04 26.98 1.65
N THR A 112 4.33 26.68 1.51
CA THR A 112 5.32 27.60 0.95
C THR A 112 4.98 27.94 -0.50
N PHE A 113 4.69 26.94 -1.35
CA PHE A 113 4.27 27.17 -2.73
C PHE A 113 3.02 28.06 -2.79
N TRP A 114 2.00 27.75 -1.99
CA TRP A 114 0.73 28.46 -1.99
C TRP A 114 0.87 29.93 -1.54
N ARG A 115 1.71 30.20 -0.55
CA ARG A 115 1.92 31.57 -0.04
C ARG A 115 2.83 32.40 -0.91
N GLU A 116 3.89 31.80 -1.45
CA GLU A 116 4.98 32.57 -2.07
C GLU A 116 4.93 32.53 -3.60
N LYS A 117 4.63 31.37 -4.19
CA LYS A 117 4.74 31.15 -5.63
C LYS A 117 3.40 31.27 -6.36
N TYR A 118 2.33 30.75 -5.75
CA TYR A 118 1.00 30.72 -6.35
C TYR A 118 0.44 32.10 -6.71
N PRO A 119 0.59 33.17 -5.89
CA PRO A 119 0.03 34.47 -6.23
C PRO A 119 0.57 35.03 -7.56
N ALA A 120 1.87 34.92 -7.81
CA ALA A 120 2.49 35.36 -9.05
C ALA A 120 1.98 34.54 -10.26
N LEU A 121 1.86 33.21 -10.10
CA LEU A 121 1.32 32.34 -11.14
C LEU A 121 -0.16 32.65 -11.43
N ALA A 122 -0.96 32.89 -10.39
CA ALA A 122 -2.37 33.23 -10.54
C ALA A 122 -2.55 34.56 -11.31
N THR A 123 -1.69 35.55 -11.07
CA THR A 123 -1.65 36.79 -11.85
C THR A 123 -1.29 36.52 -13.31
N GLN A 124 -0.25 35.73 -13.57
CA GLN A 124 0.17 35.39 -14.94
C GLN A 124 -0.92 34.65 -15.73
N ILE A 125 -1.61 33.70 -15.09
CA ILE A 125 -2.73 32.97 -15.69
C ILE A 125 -3.87 33.94 -16.04
N ARG A 126 -4.22 34.85 -15.11
CA ARG A 126 -5.24 35.87 -15.36
C ARG A 126 -4.84 36.78 -16.53
N ASP A 127 -3.61 37.27 -16.55
CA ASP A 127 -3.13 38.17 -17.60
C ASP A 127 -3.14 37.49 -18.96
N GLY A 128 -2.72 36.22 -19.05
CA GLY A 128 -2.82 35.41 -20.26
C GLY A 128 -4.26 35.26 -20.76
N ALA A 129 -5.20 34.95 -19.86
CA ALA A 129 -6.62 34.86 -20.20
C ALA A 129 -7.21 36.19 -20.69
N MET A 130 -6.75 37.34 -20.13
CA MET A 130 -7.18 38.66 -20.61
C MET A 130 -6.65 38.98 -22.02
N LEU A 131 -5.42 38.55 -22.34
CA LEU A 131 -4.86 38.72 -23.69
C LEU A 131 -5.61 37.87 -24.71
N GLU A 132 -5.93 36.62 -24.37
CA GLU A 132 -6.74 35.74 -25.23
C GLU A 132 -8.13 36.33 -25.48
N ALA A 133 -8.83 36.78 -24.42
CA ALA A 133 -10.13 37.44 -24.57
C ALA A 133 -10.08 38.67 -25.48
N ARG A 134 -9.02 39.49 -25.37
CA ARG A 134 -8.80 40.64 -26.26
C ARG A 134 -8.51 40.22 -27.70
N ALA A 135 -7.73 39.16 -27.92
CA ALA A 135 -7.47 38.63 -29.25
C ALA A 135 -8.76 38.14 -29.92
N VAL A 136 -9.59 37.40 -29.18
CA VAL A 136 -10.92 36.95 -29.64
C VAL A 136 -11.82 38.14 -29.97
N GLN A 137 -11.85 39.16 -29.11
CA GLN A 137 -12.63 40.37 -29.37
C GLN A 137 -12.18 41.07 -30.66
N LYS A 138 -10.87 41.19 -30.90
CA LYS A 138 -10.33 41.79 -32.14
C LYS A 138 -10.62 40.96 -33.39
N LEU A 139 -10.60 39.64 -33.29
CA LEU A 139 -11.02 38.77 -34.39
C LEU A 139 -12.50 38.95 -34.71
N ASN A 140 -13.35 39.08 -33.69
CA ASN A 140 -14.78 39.31 -33.87
C ASN A 140 -15.07 40.71 -34.46
N GLU A 141 -14.42 41.76 -33.98
CA GLU A 141 -14.52 43.12 -34.57
C GLU A 141 -14.09 43.11 -36.05
N LEU A 142 -13.01 42.39 -36.39
CA LEU A 142 -12.55 42.25 -37.77
C LEU A 142 -13.56 41.47 -38.63
N ALA A 143 -14.16 40.42 -38.10
CA ALA A 143 -15.22 39.68 -38.77
C ALA A 143 -16.46 40.56 -39.02
N GLU A 144 -16.89 41.36 -38.04
CA GLU A 144 -18.01 42.29 -38.16
C GLU A 144 -17.74 43.40 -39.19
N MET A 145 -16.53 43.96 -39.22
CA MET A 145 -16.12 44.92 -40.26
C MET A 145 -16.10 44.30 -41.66
N THR A 146 -15.78 43.01 -41.76
CA THR A 146 -15.77 42.27 -43.04
C THR A 146 -17.20 41.98 -43.52
N VAL A 147 -18.17 41.80 -42.62
CA VAL A 147 -19.59 41.61 -42.95
C VAL A 147 -20.29 42.90 -43.41
N MET A 148 -19.82 44.08 -42.97
CA MET A 148 -20.37 45.40 -43.34
C MET A 148 -19.84 45.95 -44.69
N HIS A 149 -18.82 45.32 -45.29
CA HIS A 149 -18.31 45.68 -46.63
C HIS A 149 -18.36 44.46 -47.58
N PRO A 150 -19.38 44.30 -48.43
CA PRO A 150 -19.48 43.17 -49.36
C PRO A 150 -18.58 43.32 -50.60
N ALA A 151 -17.38 43.90 -50.46
CA ALA A 151 -16.47 44.19 -51.58
C ALA A 151 -15.04 43.65 -51.41
N ALA A 152 -14.79 42.74 -50.47
CA ALA A 152 -13.47 42.12 -50.33
C ALA A 152 -13.53 40.62 -50.04
N GLN A 153 -14.27 39.85 -50.86
CA GLN A 153 -13.92 38.45 -51.08
C GLN A 153 -12.69 38.39 -51.99
N ALA A 154 -11.47 38.53 -51.45
CA ALA A 154 -10.22 38.05 -52.07
C ALA A 154 -8.97 38.31 -51.21
N VAL A 155 -8.90 37.84 -49.96
CA VAL A 155 -7.62 37.55 -49.27
C VAL A 155 -7.95 36.44 -48.27
N GLY A 156 -7.73 35.17 -48.59
CA GLY A 156 -6.42 34.53 -48.50
C GLY A 156 -6.41 33.70 -47.21
N ASP A 157 -6.23 32.37 -47.34
CA ASP A 157 -6.13 31.42 -46.22
C ASP A 157 -5.19 31.94 -45.12
N ILE A 158 -5.76 32.47 -44.04
CA ILE A 158 -5.03 32.66 -42.79
C ILE A 158 -5.02 31.30 -42.10
N SER A 159 -3.97 30.53 -42.39
CA SER A 159 -3.62 29.34 -41.63
C SER A 159 -3.44 29.75 -40.16
N LEU A 160 -4.31 29.24 -39.29
CA LEU A 160 -4.10 29.28 -37.84
C LEU A 160 -2.75 28.60 -37.54
N PRO A 161 -1.89 29.16 -36.67
CA PRO A 161 -0.72 28.42 -36.22
C PRO A 161 -1.19 27.09 -35.59
N PRO A 162 -0.46 25.99 -35.80
CA PRO A 162 -0.83 24.70 -35.24
C PRO A 162 -0.96 24.85 -33.72
N GLN A 163 -2.12 24.47 -33.18
CA GLN A 163 -2.25 24.36 -31.73
C GLN A 163 -1.19 23.35 -31.24
N PRO A 164 -0.44 23.65 -30.17
CA PRO A 164 0.42 22.65 -29.57
C PRO A 164 -0.47 21.50 -29.10
N ALA A 165 -0.25 20.31 -29.64
CA ALA A 165 -1.01 19.10 -29.34
C ALA A 165 -0.84 18.58 -27.90
N ASP A 166 -0.07 19.28 -27.06
CA ASP A 166 0.37 18.79 -25.74
C ASP A 166 -0.05 19.70 -24.59
N LEU A 167 -1.33 20.08 -24.53
CA LEU A 167 -1.97 20.44 -23.27
C LEU A 167 -2.98 19.36 -22.90
N ILE A 168 -2.46 18.17 -22.61
CA ILE A 168 -3.18 17.19 -21.79
C ILE A 168 -3.28 17.80 -20.39
N PHE A 169 -4.44 18.38 -20.07
CA PHE A 169 -4.81 18.64 -18.68
C PHE A 169 -4.92 17.29 -17.97
N PRO A 170 -4.14 17.00 -16.91
CA PRO A 170 -4.35 15.82 -16.09
C PRO A 170 -5.57 16.10 -15.21
N GLY A 171 -6.75 15.72 -15.69
CA GLY A 171 -7.99 16.01 -14.97
C GLY A 171 -9.23 15.53 -15.68
N ASP A 172 -9.26 14.28 -16.14
CA ASP A 172 -10.52 13.59 -16.40
C ASP A 172 -10.84 12.66 -15.21
N PRO A 173 -11.71 13.06 -14.26
CA PRO A 173 -12.10 12.23 -13.12
C PRO A 173 -13.22 11.22 -13.45
N SER A 174 -13.56 10.98 -14.73
CA SER A 174 -14.72 10.16 -15.08
C SER A 174 -14.49 8.64 -15.08
N ASN A 175 -13.28 8.14 -14.75
CA ASN A 175 -13.03 6.70 -14.76
C ASN A 175 -12.18 6.19 -13.59
N ALA A 176 -12.74 6.21 -12.38
CA ALA A 176 -12.33 5.31 -11.30
C ALA A 176 -13.53 5.04 -10.37
N GLY A 177 -14.25 3.95 -10.66
CA GLY A 177 -15.13 3.34 -9.68
C GLY A 177 -14.30 2.92 -8.46
N GLY A 178 -14.58 3.55 -7.32
CA GLY A 178 -13.88 3.27 -6.06
C GLY A 178 -14.10 4.41 -5.08
N GLY A 179 -15.20 4.32 -4.32
CA GLY A 179 -15.58 5.36 -3.36
C GLY A 179 -14.52 5.60 -2.30
N VAL A 180 -13.94 6.81 -2.32
CA VAL A 180 -13.46 7.51 -1.12
C VAL A 180 -13.86 8.96 -1.27
N THR A 181 -14.92 9.37 -0.58
CA THR A 181 -15.34 10.77 -0.48
C THR A 181 -14.42 11.52 0.48
N SER A 182 -13.17 11.75 0.07
CA SER A 182 -12.27 12.67 0.77
C SER A 182 -12.71 14.11 0.48
N ARG A 183 -13.55 14.67 1.37
CA ARG A 183 -13.80 16.12 1.41
C ARG A 183 -12.48 16.80 1.81
N ILE A 184 -11.74 17.31 0.84
CA ILE A 184 -10.69 18.30 1.08
C ILE A 184 -11.42 19.62 1.37
N SER A 185 -11.69 19.90 2.65
CA SER A 185 -12.14 21.22 3.08
C SER A 185 -10.98 22.20 2.96
N MET A 186 -11.07 23.13 2.01
CA MET A 186 -10.14 24.25 1.91
C MET A 186 -10.32 25.18 3.12
N PRO A 187 -9.24 25.60 3.81
CA PRO A 187 -9.36 26.61 4.85
C PRO A 187 -9.76 27.96 4.23
N HIS A 188 -10.77 28.61 4.81
CA HIS A 188 -11.18 29.96 4.43
C HIS A 188 -10.03 30.95 4.74
N PRO A 189 -9.82 32.01 3.93
CA PRO A 189 -8.78 33.02 4.16
C PRO A 189 -8.85 33.72 5.54
N ASP A 190 -9.98 33.63 6.24
CA ASP A 190 -10.23 34.32 7.53
C ASP A 190 -10.09 33.41 8.76
N GLY A 191 -9.63 32.16 8.59
CA GLY A 191 -9.33 31.25 9.71
C GLY A 191 -10.54 30.66 10.45
N ARG A 192 -11.77 30.78 9.92
CA ARG A 192 -12.96 30.12 10.48
C ARG A 192 -13.17 28.74 9.86
N ILE A 193 -13.39 27.74 10.74
CA ILE A 193 -13.85 26.39 10.35
C ILE A 193 -15.36 26.38 10.58
N ASP A 194 -16.15 26.61 9.54
CA ASP A 194 -17.59 26.38 9.61
C ASP A 194 -17.84 24.87 9.51
N ALA A 195 -18.14 24.24 10.64
CA ALA A 195 -18.67 22.89 10.69
C ALA A 195 -20.12 22.90 10.16
N VAL A 196 -20.30 22.87 8.84
CA VAL A 196 -21.60 22.63 8.24
C VAL A 196 -21.92 21.14 8.39
N GLY A 197 -22.50 20.80 9.54
CA GLY A 197 -23.17 19.53 9.75
C GLY A 197 -24.41 19.45 8.86
N SER A 198 -24.39 18.56 7.86
CA SER A 198 -25.63 18.17 7.18
C SER A 198 -26.40 17.18 8.05
N PRO A 199 -27.73 17.33 8.21
CA PRO A 199 -28.56 16.30 8.81
C PRO A 199 -28.58 15.06 7.91
N ARG A 200 -28.38 13.89 8.52
CA ARG A 200 -28.54 12.58 7.86
C ARG A 200 -30.00 12.42 7.40
N ALA A 201 -30.26 12.60 6.11
CA ALA A 201 -31.47 12.08 5.48
C ALA A 201 -31.27 10.59 5.19
N PHE A 202 -31.83 9.73 6.05
CA PHE A 202 -32.05 8.31 5.75
C PHE A 202 -33.11 8.24 4.64
N LEU A 203 -32.75 7.74 3.46
CA LEU A 203 -33.73 7.27 2.48
C LEU A 203 -33.98 5.78 2.71
N PRO A 204 -35.24 5.33 2.85
CA PRO A 204 -35.57 3.92 2.93
C PRO A 204 -35.48 3.27 1.54
N LEU A 205 -34.83 2.11 1.47
CA LEU A 205 -34.83 1.24 0.27
C LEU A 205 -36.23 0.65 0.06
N PRO A 206 -36.75 0.58 -1.18
CA PRO A 206 -38.00 -0.11 -1.46
C PRO A 206 -37.81 -1.62 -1.34
N ARG A 207 -38.66 -2.26 -0.53
CA ARG A 207 -38.91 -3.71 -0.59
C ARG A 207 -39.64 -4.01 -1.90
N GLY A 208 -38.96 -4.67 -2.83
CA GLY A 208 -39.59 -5.38 -3.94
C GLY A 208 -39.75 -6.84 -3.57
N GLY A 209 -40.96 -7.24 -3.18
CA GLY A 209 -41.41 -8.63 -3.26
C GLY A 209 -42.35 -8.78 -4.46
N HIS A 210 -42.18 -9.86 -5.21
CA HIS A 210 -43.14 -10.93 -5.43
C HIS A 210 -42.53 -11.97 -6.38
#